data_AF-A0A969EKJ5-F1
#
_entry.id   AF-A0A969EKJ5-F1
#
_cell.length_a   1.000
_cell.length_b   1.000
_cell.length_c   1.000
_cell.angle_alpha   90.00
_cell.angle_beta   90.00
_cell.angle_gamma   90.00
#
_symmetry.space_group_name_H-M   'P 1'
#
loop_
_entity.id
_entity.type
_entity.pdbx_description
1 polymer ?
#
loop_
_entity_poly.entity_id
_entity_poly.type
_entity_poly.pdbx_seq_one_letter_code
_entity_poly.pdbx_strand_id
1 'polypeptide(L)'
;MSALRSLSSTALAGLFSLFVLVPLFLVFTTSLKDRLQIAENPLGLPTIYLWENFLLAWENGNFGLYFRNSIMITLPTVACVLVFSLVAAYAFAILTFPRENSFIYLLFSWSYHPVRCPCYPVIL
;
A
#
# COMPACT_ATOMS: atom_id res chain seq x y z
N MET A 1 -36.96 -9.96 0.05
CA MET A 1 -36.06 -9.30 -0.92
C MET A 1 -34.84 -8.63 -0.27
N SER A 2 -34.91 -8.15 0.97
CA SER A 2 -33.74 -7.60 1.72
C SER A 2 -32.71 -8.67 2.11
N ALA A 3 -33.16 -9.84 2.59
CA ALA A 3 -32.27 -10.94 3.00
C ALA A 3 -31.46 -11.55 1.84
N LEU A 4 -31.99 -11.53 0.61
CA LEU A 4 -31.26 -11.99 -0.57
C LEU A 4 -30.12 -11.03 -0.97
N ARG A 5 -30.33 -9.72 -0.78
CA ARG A 5 -29.35 -8.67 -1.08
C ARG A 5 -28.21 -8.63 -0.06
N SER A 6 -28.47 -8.89 1.22
CA SER A 6 -27.43 -9.00 2.23
C SER A 6 -26.56 -10.25 2.03
N LEU A 7 -27.18 -11.39 1.70
CA LEU A 7 -26.45 -12.63 1.40
C LEU A 7 -25.54 -12.48 0.17
N SER A 8 -26.02 -11.84 -0.89
CA SER A 8 -25.20 -11.57 -2.08
C SER A 8 -24.04 -10.61 -1.79
N SER A 9 -24.25 -9.60 -0.93
CA SER A 9 -23.20 -8.65 -0.54
C SER A 9 -22.12 -9.32 0.31
N THR A 10 -22.49 -10.18 1.25
CA THR A 10 -21.53 -10.94 2.06
C THR A 10 -20.75 -11.94 1.22
N ALA A 11 -21.41 -12.64 0.28
CA ALA A 11 -20.74 -13.55 -0.64
C ALA A 11 -19.72 -12.82 -1.53
N LEU A 12 -20.07 -11.64 -2.03
CA LEU A 12 -19.17 -10.80 -2.82
C LEU A 12 -17.97 -10.33 -2.00
N ALA A 13 -18.19 -9.83 -0.79
CA ALA A 13 -17.12 -9.42 0.12
C ALA A 13 -16.19 -10.59 0.48
N GLY A 14 -16.74 -11.79 0.70
CA GLY A 14 -15.96 -13.00 0.93
C GLY A 14 -15.09 -13.38 -0.26
N LEU A 15 -15.61 -13.28 -1.48
CA LEU A 15 -14.87 -13.56 -2.70
C LEU A 15 -13.72 -12.56 -2.93
N PHE A 16 -13.96 -11.26 -2.71
CA PHE A 16 -12.89 -10.25 -2.75
C PHE A 16 -11.83 -10.47 -1.68
N SER A 17 -12.24 -10.83 -0.46
CA SER A 17 -11.31 -11.16 0.63
C SER A 17 -10.41 -12.32 0.25
N LEU A 18 -10.96 -13.41 -0.29
CA LEU A 18 -10.18 -14.55 -0.79
C LEU A 18 -9.21 -14.13 -1.90
N PHE A 19 -9.66 -13.30 -2.85
CA PHE A 19 -8.81 -12.80 -3.94
C PHE A 19 -7.59 -12.01 -3.43
N VAL A 20 -7.73 -11.27 -2.33
CA VAL A 20 -6.61 -10.55 -1.68
C VAL A 20 -5.75 -11.48 -0.82
N LEU A 21 -6.36 -12.43 -0.12
CA LEU A 21 -5.64 -13.34 0.79
C LEU A 21 -4.80 -14.37 0.06
N VAL A 22 -5.22 -14.83 -1.13
CA VAL A 22 -4.46 -15.81 -1.93
C VAL A 22 -3.02 -15.33 -2.24
N PRO A 23 -2.78 -14.15 -2.84
CA PRO A 23 -1.42 -13.70 -3.10
C PRO A 23 -0.64 -13.38 -1.81
N LEU A 24 -1.30 -12.91 -0.76
CA LEU A 24 -0.65 -12.70 0.55
C LEU A 24 -0.17 -14.03 1.16
N PHE A 25 -1.01 -15.07 1.06
CA PHE A 25 -0.67 -16.41 1.51
C PHE A 25 0.49 -17.01 0.68
N LEU A 26 0.52 -16.76 -0.63
CA LEU A 26 1.64 -17.16 -1.47
C LEU A 26 2.93 -16.44 -1.07
N VAL A 27 2.91 -15.13 -0.84
CA VAL A 27 4.10 -14.39 -0.35
C VAL A 27 4.56 -14.96 0.99
N PHE A 28 3.65 -15.22 1.92
CA PHE A 28 3.98 -15.81 3.21
C PHE A 28 4.62 -17.21 3.06
N THR A 29 4.02 -18.10 2.27
CA THR A 29 4.58 -19.45 2.05
C THR A 29 5.91 -19.41 1.31
N THR A 30 6.11 -18.50 0.36
CA THR A 30 7.40 -18.34 -0.34
C THR A 30 8.51 -17.82 0.57
N SER A 31 8.20 -17.00 1.58
CA SER A 31 9.21 -16.51 2.54
C SER A 31 9.86 -17.63 3.38
N LEU A 32 9.15 -18.76 3.53
CA LEU A 32 9.57 -19.92 4.30
C LEU A 32 10.27 -21.00 3.46
N LYS A 33 10.36 -20.82 2.13
CA LYS A 33 10.96 -21.80 1.20
C LYS A 33 12.44 -21.52 0.96
N ASP A 34 13.15 -22.55 0.49
CA ASP A 34 14.49 -22.38 -0.08
C ASP A 34 14.43 -21.79 -1.51
N ARG A 35 15.51 -21.13 -1.95
CA ARG A 35 15.62 -20.52 -3.28
C ARG A 35 15.41 -21.51 -4.42
N LEU A 36 15.90 -22.75 -4.28
CA LEU A 36 15.72 -23.79 -5.30
C LEU A 36 14.26 -24.23 -5.39
N GLN A 37 13.60 -24.35 -4.24
CA GLN A 37 12.19 -24.74 -4.16
C GLN A 37 11.25 -23.67 -4.74
N ILE A 38 11.59 -22.39 -4.61
CA ILE A 38 10.84 -21.29 -5.23
C ILE A 38 10.94 -21.37 -6.76
N ALA A 39 12.10 -21.74 -7.31
CA ALA A 39 12.32 -21.85 -8.74
C ALA A 39 11.60 -23.06 -9.36
N GLU A 40 11.52 -24.18 -8.64
CA GLU A 40 10.87 -25.40 -9.12
C GLU A 40 9.33 -25.34 -9.00
N ASN A 41 8.81 -24.88 -7.85
CA ASN A 41 7.38 -24.87 -7.56
C ASN A 41 6.96 -23.57 -6.83
N PRO A 42 6.75 -22.47 -7.58
CA PRO A 42 6.42 -21.18 -6.98
C PRO A 42 5.07 -21.21 -6.24
N LEU A 43 4.08 -21.93 -6.78
CA LEU A 43 2.73 -22.08 -6.19
C LEU A 43 2.59 -23.27 -5.23
N GLY A 44 3.62 -24.12 -5.10
CA GLY A 44 3.59 -25.28 -4.21
C GLY A 44 3.59 -24.87 -2.73
N LEU A 45 3.21 -25.76 -1.82
CA LEU A 45 3.43 -25.55 -0.39
C LEU A 45 4.91 -25.80 -0.04
N PRO A 46 5.44 -25.16 1.01
CA PRO A 46 6.80 -25.43 1.48
C PRO A 46 6.92 -26.89 1.93
N THR A 47 7.95 -27.60 1.45
CA THR A 47 8.28 -28.95 1.95
C THR A 47 9.08 -28.88 3.24
N ILE A 48 9.87 -27.81 3.42
CA ILE A 48 10.65 -27.51 4.62
C ILE A 48 10.31 -26.07 5.03
N TYR A 49 10.05 -25.86 6.33
CA TYR A 49 9.75 -24.55 6.89
C TYR A 49 11.05 -23.88 7.40
N LEU A 50 11.60 -22.94 6.63
CA LEU A 50 12.85 -22.23 6.95
C LEU A 50 12.57 -20.91 7.67
N TRP A 51 12.40 -20.98 8.99
CA TRP A 51 12.24 -19.79 9.83
C TRP A 51 13.52 -18.94 9.93
N GLU A 52 14.67 -19.55 9.70
CA GLU A 52 15.97 -18.87 9.67
C GLU A 52 16.05 -17.78 8.58
N ASN A 53 15.25 -17.89 7.51
CA ASN A 53 15.17 -16.87 6.47
C ASN A 53 14.79 -15.50 7.04
N PHE A 54 13.96 -15.44 8.08
CA PHE A 54 13.60 -14.17 8.73
C PHE A 54 14.75 -13.56 9.50
N LEU A 55 15.52 -14.37 10.23
CA LEU A 55 16.70 -13.92 10.97
C LEU A 55 17.81 -13.47 10.01
N LEU A 56 18.09 -14.29 9.00
CA LEU A 56 19.07 -13.98 7.95
C LEU A 56 18.68 -12.74 7.16
N ALA A 57 17.40 -12.56 6.84
CA ALA A 57 16.92 -11.34 6.21
C ALA A 57 17.14 -10.14 7.12
N TRP A 58 16.76 -10.22 8.40
CA TRP A 58 16.87 -9.13 9.35
C TRP A 58 18.32 -8.65 9.56
N GLU A 59 19.25 -9.58 9.75
CA GLU A 59 20.66 -9.29 9.99
C GLU A 59 21.40 -8.89 8.71
N ASN A 60 21.34 -9.71 7.65
CA ASN A 60 22.10 -9.44 6.43
C ASN A 60 21.50 -8.30 5.60
N GLY A 61 20.19 -8.07 5.72
CA GLY A 61 19.47 -7.04 4.98
C GLY A 61 19.47 -5.67 5.64
N ASN A 62 20.13 -5.48 6.80
CA ASN A 62 20.09 -4.23 7.57
C ASN A 62 18.65 -3.69 7.78
N PHE A 63 17.67 -4.57 7.98
CA PHE A 63 16.25 -4.17 8.06
C PHE A 63 16.00 -3.20 9.21
N GLY A 64 16.74 -3.31 10.32
CA GLY A 64 16.65 -2.36 11.43
C GLY A 64 16.96 -0.92 11.01
N LEU A 65 17.97 -0.72 10.15
CA LEU A 65 18.33 0.60 9.63
C LEU A 65 17.24 1.13 8.69
N TYR A 66 16.77 0.31 7.75
CA TYR A 66 15.73 0.72 6.81
C TYR A 66 14.41 1.02 7.51
N PHE A 67 14.01 0.19 8.47
CA PHE A 67 12.81 0.40 9.27
C PHE A 67 12.87 1.73 10.05
N ARG A 68 14.01 2.02 10.67
CA ARG A 68 14.23 3.29 11.37
C ARG A 68 14.19 4.48 10.42
N ASN A 69 14.84 4.39 9.26
CA ASN A 69 14.83 5.45 8.25
C ASN A 69 13.41 5.72 7.73
N SER A 70 12.64 4.66 7.47
CA SER A 70 11.23 4.79 7.08
C SER A 70 10.42 5.51 8.14
N ILE A 71 10.55 5.14 9.42
CA ILE A 71 9.84 5.82 10.52
C ILE A 71 10.25 7.29 10.63
N MET A 72 11.56 7.58 10.55
CA MET A 72 12.06 8.95 10.65
C MET A 72 11.54 9.87 9.54
N ILE A 73 11.27 9.32 8.34
CA ILE A 73 10.75 10.09 7.21
C ILE A 73 9.22 10.13 7.26
N THR A 74 8.55 9.01 7.49
CA THR A 74 7.08 8.94 7.41
C THR A 74 6.40 9.72 8.53
N LEU A 75 6.91 9.70 9.76
CA LEU A 75 6.31 10.42 10.88
C LEU A 75 6.18 11.93 10.64
N PRO A 76 7.27 12.68 10.35
CA PRO A 76 7.16 14.11 10.09
C PRO A 76 6.37 14.39 8.81
N THR A 77 6.49 13.56 7.77
CA THR A 77 5.71 13.75 6.53
C THR A 77 4.21 13.63 6.79
N VAL A 78 3.77 12.59 7.50
CA VAL A 78 2.36 12.40 7.84
C VAL A 78 1.87 13.52 8.75
N ALA A 79 2.66 13.93 9.74
CA ALA A 79 2.30 15.06 10.60
C ALA A 79 2.09 16.35 9.80
N CYS A 80 3.02 16.70 8.91
CA CYS A 80 2.88 17.87 8.04
C CYS A 80 1.66 17.76 7.12
N VAL A 81 1.48 16.60 6.45
CA VAL A 81 0.34 16.37 5.55
C VAL A 81 -0.99 16.48 6.30
N LEU A 82 -1.07 15.99 7.54
CA LEU A 82 -2.28 16.11 8.36
C LEU A 82 -2.58 17.58 8.68
N VAL A 83 -1.59 18.36 9.12
CA VAL A 83 -1.80 19.78 9.41
C VAL A 83 -2.30 20.53 8.18
N PHE A 84 -1.65 20.36 7.02
CA PHE A 84 -2.06 21.04 5.79
C PHE A 84 -3.41 20.55 5.26
N SER A 85 -3.68 19.23 5.32
CA SER A 85 -4.96 18.69 4.86
C SER A 85 -6.14 19.11 5.72
N LEU A 86 -5.96 19.25 7.04
CA LEU A 86 -7.00 19.76 7.94
C LEU A 86 -7.32 21.23 7.65
N VAL A 87 -6.31 22.08 7.47
CA VAL A 87 -6.51 23.50 7.13
C VAL A 87 -7.18 23.64 5.77
N ALA A 88 -6.74 22.86 4.77
CA ALA A 88 -7.35 22.85 3.45
C ALA A 88 -8.81 22.36 3.50
N ALA A 89 -9.09 21.26 4.22
CA ALA A 89 -10.43 20.72 4.36
C ALA A 89 -11.38 21.72 5.05
N TYR A 90 -10.91 22.42 6.08
CA TYR A 90 -11.68 23.48 6.74
C TYR A 90 -12.02 24.62 5.78
N ALA A 91 -11.05 25.07 4.99
CA ALA A 91 -11.26 26.12 3.99
C ALA A 91 -12.31 25.70 2.96
N PHE A 92 -12.25 24.47 2.45
CA PHE A 92 -13.23 23.96 1.47
C PHE A 92 -14.61 23.68 2.05
N ALA A 93 -14.71 23.33 3.33
CA ALA A 93 -15.99 22.98 3.95
C ALA A 93 -16.83 24.22 4.31
N ILE A 94 -16.18 25.34 4.66
CA ILE A 94 -16.87 26.50 5.26
C ILE A 94 -16.73 27.78 4.43
N LEU A 95 -15.60 28.00 3.76
CA LEU A 95 -15.40 29.24 3.00
C LEU A 95 -16.01 29.11 1.61
N THR A 96 -16.95 29.99 1.28
CA THR A 96 -17.46 30.15 -0.08
C THR A 96 -16.62 31.20 -0.82
N PHE A 97 -15.99 30.81 -1.93
CA PHE A 97 -15.16 31.70 -2.73
C PHE A 97 -15.54 31.62 -4.20
N PRO A 98 -15.43 32.73 -4.95
CA PRO A 98 -15.76 32.73 -6.36
C PRO A 98 -14.86 31.74 -7.12
N ARG A 99 -15.47 30.89 -7.96
CA ARG A 99 -14.80 29.89 -8.80
C ARG A 99 -14.27 28.64 -8.06
N GLU A 100 -14.85 28.29 -6.92
CA GLU A 100 -14.52 27.08 -6.13
C GLU A 100 -14.44 25.79 -6.96
N ASN A 101 -15.40 25.57 -7.86
CA ASN A 101 -15.43 24.39 -8.71
C ASN A 101 -14.19 24.29 -9.62
N SER A 102 -13.72 25.39 -10.23
CA SER A 102 -12.52 25.33 -11.08
C SER A 102 -11.26 25.00 -10.28
N PHE A 103 -11.16 25.48 -9.04
CA PHE A 103 -10.00 25.17 -8.19
C PHE A 103 -10.00 23.68 -7.79
N ILE A 104 -11.16 23.13 -7.46
CA ILE A 104 -11.32 21.69 -7.17
C ILE A 104 -10.96 20.84 -8.39
N TYR A 105 -11.45 21.20 -9.58
CA TYR A 105 -11.09 20.48 -10.82
C TYR A 105 -9.59 20.53 -11.12
N LEU A 106 -8.92 21.64 -10.83
CA LEU A 106 -7.46 21.76 -10.97
C LEU A 106 -6.71 20.83 -10.01
N LEU A 107 -7.14 20.72 -8.74
CA LEU A 107 -6.54 19.80 -7.76
C LEU A 107 -6.71 18.33 -8.14
N PHE A 108 -7.90 17.95 -8.61
CA PHE A 108 -8.13 16.60 -9.12
C PHE A 108 -7.24 16.33 -10.33
N SER A 109 -7.17 17.27 -11.28
CA SER A 109 -6.32 17.13 -12.48
C SER A 109 -4.85 16.94 -12.11
N TRP A 110 -4.34 17.67 -11.11
CA TRP A 110 -2.98 17.49 -10.58
C TRP A 110 -2.75 16.06 -10.06
N SER A 111 -3.72 15.48 -9.34
CA SER A 111 -3.63 14.12 -8.80
C SER A 111 -3.59 13.03 -9.88
N TYR A 112 -4.15 13.30 -11.06
CA TYR A 112 -4.11 12.41 -12.22
C TYR A 112 -2.85 12.58 -13.10
N HIS A 113 -1.94 13.51 -12.79
CA HIS A 113 -0.70 13.61 -13.55
C HIS A 113 0.17 12.35 -13.34
N PRO A 114 0.75 11.79 -14.40
CA PRO A 114 1.61 10.62 -14.27
C PRO A 114 2.85 10.97 -13.45
N VAL A 115 2.99 10.31 -12.30
CA VAL A 115 4.08 10.45 -11.31
C VAL A 115 5.48 10.19 -11.91
N ARG A 116 5.59 9.83 -13.19
CA ARG A 116 6.85 9.58 -13.89
C ARG A 116 7.58 10.85 -14.38
N CYS A 117 6.93 12.02 -14.39
CA CYS A 117 7.57 13.25 -14.88
C CYS A 117 8.64 13.87 -13.95
N PRO A 118 8.57 13.79 -12.60
CA PRO A 118 9.57 14.44 -11.74
C PRO A 118 10.87 13.66 -11.52
N CYS A 119 10.96 12.37 -11.87
CA CYS A 119 12.13 11.52 -11.59
C CYS A 119 13.21 11.52 -12.69
N TYR A 120 12.95 12.12 -13.85
CA TYR A 120 13.92 12.21 -14.94
C TYR A 120 15.12 13.16 -14.72
N PRO A 121 15.06 14.26 -13.95
CA PRO A 121 16.20 15.17 -13.80
C PRO A 121 17.25 14.71 -12.78
N VAL A 122 17.06 13.57 -12.09
CA VAL A 122 17.98 13.07 -11.06
C VAL A 122 18.87 11.91 -11.57
N ILE A 123 18.65 11.42 -12.79
CA ILE A 123 19.40 10.29 -13.38
C ILE A 123 20.25 10.73 -14.61
N LEU A 124 20.45 12.05 -14.82
CA LEU A 124 21.36 12.58 -15.84
C LEU A 124 22.49 13.40 -15.20
#